data_AF-A0A0C2Z006-F1
#
_entry.id   AF-A0A0C2Z006-F1
#
_cell.length_a   1.000
_cell.length_b   1.000
_cell.length_c   1.000
_cell.angle_alpha   90.00
_cell.angle_beta   90.00
_cell.angle_gamma   90.00
#
_symmetry.space_group_name_H-M   'P 1'
#
loop_
_entity.id
_entity.type
_entity.pdbx_description
1 polymer ?
#
loop_
_entity_poly.entity_id
_entity_poly.type
_entity_poly.pdbx_seq_one_letter_code
_entity_poly.pdbx_strand_id
1 'polypeptide(L)'
;RQHRIWLINRQAAAIGTEMCMDLGDWIKRRLRCGVQEQGELAQDQIEECGVQVKELENQWASQKDSQLCFNELDAPAQLKKELDTVLSLQANVNTIKKAIQTAKSAMEKESIFDATLAALDGLERTHDHLIAKVDVLYGSLNVQTKFPELDGISLDFIRTLLLARDLKINIHKRAISSFFEWDKLDRAMGGAQKALGNSSTSLETCVLI
;
A
#
# COMPACT_ATOMS: atom_id res chain seq x y z
N ARG A 1 -30.32 -30.91 15.53
CA ARG A 1 -30.17 -30.04 14.33
C ARG A 1 -31.43 -29.23 14.03
N GLN A 2 -32.62 -29.84 14.00
CA GLN A 2 -33.91 -29.17 13.76
C GLN A 2 -34.25 -28.07 14.78
N HIS A 3 -34.02 -28.31 16.08
CA HIS A 3 -34.27 -27.31 17.13
C HIS A 3 -33.42 -26.03 16.98
N ARG A 4 -32.15 -26.18 16.57
CA ARG A 4 -31.26 -25.05 16.27
C ARG A 4 -31.76 -24.23 15.08
N ILE A 5 -32.23 -24.90 14.02
CA ILE A 5 -32.79 -24.23 12.84
C ILE A 5 -34.05 -23.45 13.23
N TRP A 6 -34.91 -24.04 14.06
CA TRP A 6 -36.13 -23.37 14.54
C TRP A 6 -35.83 -22.10 15.35
N LEU A 7 -34.86 -22.15 16.28
CA LEU A 7 -34.44 -20.99 17.06
C LEU A 7 -33.86 -19.88 16.18
N ILE A 8 -33.01 -20.23 15.22
CA ILE A 8 -32.41 -19.28 14.27
C ILE A 8 -33.51 -18.60 13.43
N ASN A 9 -34.47 -19.38 12.92
CA ASN A 9 -35.57 -18.83 12.12
C ASN A 9 -36.45 -17.88 12.94
N ARG A 10 -36.71 -18.20 14.21
CA ARG A 10 -37.48 -17.33 15.11
C ARG A 10 -36.73 -16.04 15.43
N GLN A 11 -35.42 -16.12 15.66
CA GLN A 11 -34.60 -14.94 15.90
C GLN A 11 -34.48 -14.07 14.65
N ALA A 12 -34.31 -14.68 13.47
CA ALA A 12 -34.30 -13.96 12.19
C ALA A 12 -35.65 -13.27 11.91
N ALA A 13 -36.77 -13.92 12.24
CA ALA A 13 -38.10 -13.30 12.11
C ALA A 13 -38.27 -12.12 13.07
N ALA A 14 -37.83 -12.25 14.33
CA ALA A 14 -37.89 -11.16 15.31
C ALA A 14 -37.04 -9.95 14.88
N ILE A 15 -35.80 -10.18 14.44
CA ILE A 15 -34.92 -9.14 13.88
C ILE A 15 -35.57 -8.51 12.65
N GLY A 16 -36.16 -9.32 11.76
CA GLY A 16 -36.85 -8.82 10.57
C GLY A 16 -38.03 -7.90 10.92
N THR A 17 -38.82 -8.24 11.94
CA THR A 17 -39.93 -7.38 12.38
C THR A 17 -39.44 -6.08 13.00
N GLU A 18 -38.40 -6.12 13.83
CA GLU A 18 -37.78 -4.94 14.45
C GLU A 18 -37.20 -4.01 13.37
N MET A 19 -36.43 -4.58 12.43
CA MET A 19 -35.89 -3.83 11.30
C MET A 19 -36.98 -3.19 10.44
N CYS A 20 -38.09 -3.88 10.17
CA CYS A 20 -39.19 -3.31 9.41
C CYS A 20 -39.90 -2.16 10.14
N MET A 21 -40.05 -2.25 11.46
CA MET A 21 -40.62 -1.14 12.25
C MET A 21 -39.67 0.06 12.30
N ASP A 22 -38.38 -0.19 12.44
CA ASP A 22 -37.36 0.86 12.53
C ASP A 22 -36.95 1.43 11.17
N LEU A 23 -37.30 0.75 10.06
CA LEU A 23 -36.90 1.15 8.71
C LEU A 23 -37.37 2.57 8.37
N GLY A 24 -38.62 2.90 8.73
CA GLY A 24 -39.17 4.23 8.48
C GLY A 24 -38.37 5.32 9.19
N ASP A 25 -38.02 5.10 10.45
CA ASP A 25 -37.23 6.05 11.24
C ASP A 25 -35.77 6.10 10.82
N TRP A 26 -35.21 4.96 10.40
CA TRP A 26 -33.88 4.90 9.81
C TRP A 26 -33.80 5.68 8.49
N ILE A 27 -34.78 5.52 7.60
CA ILE A 27 -34.86 6.27 6.34
C ILE A 27 -34.98 7.78 6.63
N LYS A 28 -35.87 8.17 7.56
CA LYS A 28 -36.04 9.58 7.95
C LYS A 28 -34.76 10.17 8.53
N ARG A 29 -34.09 9.45 9.44
CA ARG A 29 -32.81 9.88 10.03
C ARG A 29 -31.72 9.99 8.97
N ARG A 30 -31.64 9.03 8.05
CA ARG A 30 -30.65 9.04 6.97
C ARG A 30 -30.88 10.19 5.99
N LEU A 31 -32.13 10.49 5.66
CA LEU A 31 -32.44 11.63 4.79
C LEU A 31 -32.09 12.95 5.47
N ARG A 32 -32.51 13.14 6.72
CA ARG A 32 -32.26 14.39 7.44
C ARG A 32 -30.77 14.55 7.76
N CYS A 33 -30.19 13.64 8.52
CA CYS A 33 -28.83 13.82 9.03
C CYS A 33 -27.76 13.40 8.02
N GLY A 34 -28.02 12.37 7.21
CA GLY A 34 -27.02 11.83 6.28
C GLY A 34 -26.98 12.53 4.92
N VAL A 35 -28.07 13.17 4.51
CA VAL A 35 -28.16 13.82 3.19
C VAL A 35 -28.36 15.32 3.31
N GLN A 36 -29.35 15.78 4.08
CA GLN A 36 -29.62 17.22 4.19
C GLN A 36 -28.55 17.93 5.01
N GLU A 37 -28.35 17.56 6.27
CA GLU A 37 -27.36 18.19 7.15
C GLU A 37 -25.93 18.07 6.59
N GLN A 38 -25.56 16.90 6.05
CA GLN A 38 -24.24 16.74 5.39
C GLN A 38 -24.12 17.54 4.10
N GLY A 39 -25.21 17.68 3.34
CA GLY A 39 -25.25 18.50 2.12
C GLY A 39 -25.08 19.98 2.44
N GLU A 40 -25.74 20.47 3.50
CA GLU A 40 -25.58 21.83 3.99
C GLU A 40 -24.14 22.08 4.46
N LEU A 41 -23.56 21.17 5.26
CA LEU A 41 -22.16 21.28 5.69
C LEU A 41 -21.18 21.27 4.52
N ALA A 42 -21.39 20.42 3.52
CA ALA A 42 -20.54 20.36 2.34
C ALA A 42 -20.68 21.63 1.49
N GLN A 43 -21.88 22.19 1.40
CA GLN A 43 -22.14 23.44 0.70
C GLN A 43 -21.47 24.61 1.41
N ASP A 44 -21.60 24.70 2.73
CA ASP A 44 -20.90 25.71 3.56
C ASP A 44 -19.38 25.63 3.37
N GLN A 45 -18.81 24.42 3.31
CA GLN A 45 -17.38 24.23 3.04
C GLN A 45 -16.96 24.69 1.64
N ILE A 46 -17.79 24.42 0.63
CA ILE A 46 -17.54 24.89 -0.74
C ILE A 46 -17.60 26.42 -0.80
N GLU A 47 -18.56 27.03 -0.11
CA GLU A 47 -18.72 28.48 -0.02
C GLU A 47 -17.56 29.13 0.74
N GLU A 48 -17.11 28.52 1.85
CA GLU A 48 -15.94 28.97 2.62
C GLU A 48 -14.65 28.91 1.79
N CYS A 49 -14.50 27.90 0.94
CA CYS A 49 -13.33 27.78 0.06
C CYS A 49 -13.26 28.92 -0.97
N GLY A 50 -14.38 29.59 -1.29
CA GLY A 50 -14.43 30.72 -2.22
C GLY A 50 -14.06 30.37 -3.67
N VAL A 51 -13.92 29.06 -3.99
CA VAL A 51 -13.58 28.55 -5.32
C VAL A 51 -14.86 28.19 -6.07
N GLN A 52 -14.92 28.54 -7.35
CA GLN A 52 -16.07 28.20 -8.18
C GLN A 52 -16.23 26.68 -8.29
N VAL A 53 -17.46 26.17 -8.13
CA VAL A 53 -17.78 24.72 -8.20
C VAL A 53 -17.20 24.04 -9.44
N LYS A 54 -17.25 24.71 -10.60
CA LYS A 54 -16.69 24.20 -11.86
C LYS A 54 -15.17 23.95 -11.79
N GLU A 55 -14.44 24.77 -11.05
CA GLU A 55 -13.01 24.59 -10.85
C GLU A 55 -12.73 23.41 -9.91
N LEU A 56 -13.55 23.23 -8.86
CA LEU A 56 -13.47 22.05 -7.99
C LEU A 56 -13.79 20.76 -8.76
N GLU A 57 -14.76 20.79 -9.68
CA GLU A 57 -15.06 19.65 -10.57
C GLU A 57 -13.87 19.32 -11.49
N ASN A 58 -13.22 20.34 -12.07
CA ASN A 58 -12.02 20.16 -12.89
C ASN A 58 -10.84 19.60 -12.09
N GLN A 59 -10.64 20.08 -10.86
CA GLN A 59 -9.60 19.60 -9.96
C GLN A 59 -9.88 18.16 -9.52
N TRP A 60 -11.14 17.82 -9.22
CA TRP A 60 -11.55 16.47 -8.91
C TRP A 60 -11.35 15.52 -10.10
N ALA A 61 -11.68 15.94 -11.31
CA ALA A 61 -11.42 15.17 -12.52
C ALA A 61 -9.92 14.92 -12.72
N SER A 62 -9.09 15.96 -12.55
CA SER A 62 -7.62 15.86 -12.64
C SER A 62 -7.03 14.94 -11.55
N GLN A 63 -7.58 15.00 -10.33
CA GLN A 63 -7.22 14.09 -9.24
C GLN A 63 -7.62 12.65 -9.57
N LYS A 64 -8.81 12.46 -10.14
CA LYS A 64 -9.30 11.13 -10.53
C LYS A 64 -8.42 10.54 -11.63
N ASP A 65 -8.06 11.33 -12.64
CA ASP A 65 -7.19 10.90 -13.73
C ASP A 65 -5.81 10.54 -13.21
N SER A 66 -5.20 11.36 -12.34
CA SER A 66 -3.90 11.03 -11.73
C SER A 66 -3.95 9.82 -10.80
N GLN A 67 -5.04 9.62 -10.06
CA GLN A 67 -5.25 8.43 -9.22
C GLN A 67 -5.55 7.18 -10.04
N LEU A 68 -6.24 7.31 -11.17
CA LEU A 68 -6.48 6.21 -12.10
C LEU A 68 -5.24 5.89 -12.94
N CYS A 69 -4.38 6.87 -13.23
CA CYS A 69 -3.03 6.61 -13.74
C CYS A 69 -2.17 5.83 -12.73
N PHE A 70 -2.47 5.92 -11.44
CA PHE A 70 -1.87 5.03 -10.43
C PHE A 70 -2.28 3.55 -10.58
N ASN A 71 -3.31 3.23 -11.41
CA ASN A 71 -3.61 1.87 -11.84
C ASN A 71 -2.64 1.33 -12.92
N GLU A 72 -1.62 2.09 -13.33
CA GLU A 72 -0.30 1.53 -13.71
C GLU A 72 0.37 0.83 -12.51
N LEU A 73 -0.40 0.20 -11.63
CA LEU A 73 0.03 -0.45 -10.40
C LEU A 73 0.92 -1.67 -10.69
N ASP A 74 0.85 -2.19 -11.91
CA ASP A 74 1.65 -3.34 -12.37
C ASP A 74 3.00 -2.95 -12.99
N ALA A 75 3.16 -1.72 -13.50
CA ALA A 75 4.44 -1.30 -14.11
C ALA A 75 5.59 -1.21 -13.08
N PRO A 76 5.39 -0.67 -11.85
CA PRO A 76 6.41 -0.64 -10.81
C PRO A 76 6.64 -2.01 -10.15
N ALA A 77 5.60 -2.84 -10.03
CA ALA A 77 5.72 -4.18 -9.46
C ALA A 77 6.50 -5.10 -10.40
N GLN A 78 6.27 -4.98 -11.72
CA GLN A 78 7.08 -5.64 -12.75
C GLN A 78 8.51 -5.11 -12.74
N LEU A 79 8.72 -3.79 -12.75
CA LEU A 79 10.07 -3.21 -12.67
C LEU A 79 10.84 -3.68 -11.43
N LYS A 80 10.16 -3.76 -10.27
CA LYS A 80 10.74 -4.28 -9.04
C LYS A 80 11.12 -5.76 -9.16
N LYS A 81 10.24 -6.60 -9.70
CA LYS A 81 10.53 -8.03 -9.91
C LYS A 81 11.73 -8.20 -10.84
N GLU A 82 11.79 -7.44 -11.92
CA GLU A 82 12.92 -7.48 -12.86
C GLU A 82 14.20 -6.90 -12.24
N LEU A 83 14.12 -5.87 -11.39
CA LEU A 83 15.30 -5.37 -10.68
C LEU A 83 15.81 -6.38 -9.63
N ASP A 84 14.90 -7.03 -8.91
CA ASP A 84 15.23 -8.05 -7.91
C ASP A 84 15.90 -9.28 -8.55
N THR A 85 15.45 -9.70 -9.75
CA THR A 85 16.11 -10.79 -10.50
C THR A 85 17.52 -10.39 -10.94
N VAL A 86 17.71 -9.15 -11.43
CA VAL A 86 19.03 -8.69 -11.85
C VAL A 86 19.98 -8.52 -10.65
N LEU A 87 19.50 -8.03 -9.50
CA LEU A 87 20.30 -7.96 -8.26
C LEU A 87 20.70 -9.36 -7.76
N SER A 88 19.81 -10.35 -7.87
CA SER A 88 20.12 -11.74 -7.55
C SER A 88 21.19 -12.30 -8.48
N LEU A 89 21.09 -12.04 -9.79
CA LEU A 89 22.11 -12.42 -10.76
C LEU A 89 23.47 -11.79 -10.44
N GLN A 90 23.51 -10.51 -10.06
CA GLN A 90 24.75 -9.84 -9.65
C GLN A 90 25.38 -10.50 -8.42
N ALA A 91 24.59 -10.88 -7.42
CA ALA A 91 25.08 -11.58 -6.24
C ALA A 91 25.66 -12.96 -6.59
N ASN A 92 25.02 -13.68 -7.51
CA ASN A 92 25.49 -14.97 -8.00
C ASN A 92 26.81 -14.82 -8.78
N VAL A 93 26.92 -13.83 -9.68
CA VAL A 93 28.15 -13.54 -10.43
C VAL A 93 29.31 -13.20 -9.47
N ASN A 94 29.05 -12.37 -8.45
CA ASN A 94 30.05 -12.04 -7.43
C ASN A 94 30.49 -13.27 -6.60
N THR A 95 29.57 -14.21 -6.36
CA THR A 95 29.87 -15.46 -5.64
C THR A 95 30.73 -16.39 -6.50
N ILE A 96 30.41 -16.52 -7.79
CA ILE A 96 31.21 -17.28 -8.76
C ILE A 96 32.62 -16.69 -8.85
N LYS A 97 32.77 -15.37 -8.93
CA LYS A 97 34.08 -14.70 -8.92
C LYS A 97 34.93 -15.06 -7.70
N LYS A 98 34.33 -15.01 -6.51
CA LYS A 98 35.00 -15.39 -5.25
C LYS A 98 35.39 -16.87 -5.24
N ALA A 99 34.55 -17.75 -5.77
CA ALA A 99 34.85 -19.17 -5.90
C ALA A 99 36.02 -19.43 -6.86
N ILE A 100 36.04 -18.76 -8.03
CA ILE A 100 37.16 -18.84 -9.00
C ILE A 100 38.46 -18.37 -8.35
N GLN A 101 38.44 -17.23 -7.64
CA GLN A 101 39.61 -16.71 -6.94
C GLN A 101 40.10 -17.64 -5.81
N THR A 102 39.18 -18.27 -5.08
CA THR A 102 39.51 -19.23 -4.01
C THR A 102 40.12 -20.51 -4.59
N ALA A 103 39.57 -21.02 -5.69
CA ALA A 103 40.13 -22.17 -6.41
C ALA A 103 41.54 -21.84 -6.95
N LYS A 104 41.71 -20.67 -7.57
CA LYS A 104 43.01 -20.20 -8.08
C LYS A 104 44.06 -20.12 -6.98
N SER A 105 43.73 -19.51 -5.84
CA SER A 105 44.66 -19.34 -4.72
C SER A 105 44.91 -20.61 -3.89
N ALA A 106 44.01 -21.60 -3.93
CA ALA A 106 44.27 -22.94 -3.40
C ALA A 106 45.21 -23.74 -4.31
N MET A 107 45.02 -23.65 -5.63
CA MET A 107 45.80 -24.41 -6.61
C MET A 107 47.20 -23.84 -6.85
N GLU A 108 47.38 -22.53 -6.71
CA GLU A 108 48.69 -21.86 -6.71
C GLU A 108 49.59 -22.36 -5.56
N LYS A 109 49.01 -22.94 -4.50
CA LYS A 109 49.72 -23.61 -3.40
C LYS A 109 49.99 -25.10 -3.65
N GLU A 110 49.29 -25.75 -4.58
CA GLU A 110 49.33 -27.21 -4.81
C GLU A 110 50.07 -27.64 -6.09
N SER A 111 50.51 -26.70 -6.95
CA SER A 111 51.31 -26.94 -8.17
C SER A 111 50.70 -27.97 -9.16
N ILE A 112 49.44 -27.80 -9.56
CA ILE A 112 48.76 -28.71 -10.51
C ILE A 112 48.59 -28.08 -11.91
N PHE A 113 49.11 -28.83 -12.89
CA PHE A 113 49.03 -28.93 -14.37
C PHE A 113 48.05 -28.06 -15.24
N ASP A 114 48.55 -27.73 -16.44
CA ASP A 114 47.97 -26.97 -17.58
C ASP A 114 46.50 -27.25 -17.93
N ALA A 115 46.04 -28.49 -17.83
CA ALA A 115 44.66 -28.86 -18.18
C ALA A 115 43.63 -28.22 -17.24
N THR A 116 44.00 -28.01 -15.98
CA THR A 116 43.14 -27.36 -14.99
C THR A 116 43.14 -25.84 -15.13
N LEU A 117 44.28 -25.26 -15.55
CA LEU A 117 44.40 -23.85 -15.95
C LEU A 117 43.51 -23.52 -17.15
N ALA A 118 43.48 -24.37 -18.17
CA ALA A 118 42.60 -24.20 -19.34
C ALA A 118 41.11 -24.23 -18.96
N ALA A 119 40.71 -25.08 -18.01
CA ALA A 119 39.34 -25.11 -17.48
C ALA A 119 39.00 -23.85 -16.68
N LEU A 120 39.97 -23.28 -15.96
CA LEU A 120 39.82 -22.07 -15.16
C LEU A 120 39.71 -20.82 -16.05
N ASP A 121 40.52 -20.73 -17.11
CA ASP A 121 40.36 -19.71 -18.15
C ASP A 121 39.00 -19.84 -18.86
N GLY A 122 38.50 -21.07 -19.04
CA GLY A 122 37.15 -21.32 -19.54
C GLY A 122 36.09 -20.73 -18.61
N LEU A 123 36.24 -20.94 -17.31
CA LEU A 123 35.33 -20.43 -16.29
C LEU A 123 35.39 -18.89 -16.17
N GLU A 124 36.58 -18.29 -16.28
CA GLU A 124 36.78 -16.84 -16.30
C GLU A 124 36.11 -16.20 -17.53
N ARG A 125 36.25 -16.81 -18.71
CA ARG A 125 35.51 -16.37 -19.92
C ARG A 125 33.99 -16.47 -19.75
N THR A 126 33.48 -17.51 -19.08
CA THR A 126 32.03 -17.61 -18.80
C THR A 126 31.55 -16.55 -17.79
N HIS A 127 32.39 -16.19 -16.81
CA HIS A 127 32.11 -15.11 -15.88
C HIS A 127 32.05 -13.76 -16.59
N ASP A 128 33.00 -13.46 -17.47
CA ASP A 128 33.01 -12.21 -18.25
C ASP A 128 31.83 -12.13 -19.22
N HIS A 129 31.45 -13.28 -19.81
CA HIS A 129 30.26 -13.39 -20.64
C HIS A 129 28.95 -13.15 -19.84
N LEU A 130 28.88 -13.63 -18.59
CA LEU A 130 27.74 -13.39 -17.71
C LEU A 130 27.63 -11.93 -17.29
N ILE A 131 28.75 -11.25 -17.02
CA ILE A 131 28.77 -9.80 -16.76
C ILE A 131 28.22 -9.03 -17.95
N ALA A 132 28.74 -9.31 -19.16
CA ALA A 132 28.27 -8.63 -20.37
C ALA A 132 26.77 -8.84 -20.63
N LYS A 133 26.23 -10.01 -20.29
CA LYS A 133 24.78 -10.28 -20.38
C LYS A 133 23.96 -9.52 -19.34
N VAL A 134 24.47 -9.41 -18.12
CA VAL A 134 23.82 -8.59 -17.07
C VAL A 134 23.79 -7.12 -17.50
N ASP A 135 24.87 -6.60 -18.09
CA ASP A 135 24.93 -5.23 -18.62
C ASP A 135 23.95 -5.01 -19.79
N VAL A 136 23.81 -5.98 -20.69
CA VAL A 136 22.82 -5.93 -21.78
C VAL A 136 21.38 -5.98 -21.24
N LEU A 137 21.11 -6.80 -20.23
CA LEU A 137 19.80 -6.86 -19.58
C LEU A 137 19.49 -5.53 -18.87
N TYR A 138 20.47 -4.89 -18.24
CA TYR A 138 20.32 -3.54 -17.70
C TYR A 138 19.98 -2.51 -18.77
N GLY A 139 20.68 -2.53 -19.92
CA GLY A 139 20.36 -1.65 -21.06
C GLY A 139 18.97 -1.93 -21.63
N SER A 140 18.56 -3.20 -21.70
CA SER A 140 17.24 -3.61 -22.20
C SER A 140 16.10 -3.32 -21.23
N LEU A 141 16.36 -3.21 -19.92
CA LEU A 141 15.37 -2.85 -18.92
C LEU A 141 14.86 -1.41 -19.12
N ASN A 142 15.63 -0.61 -19.88
CA ASN A 142 15.26 0.67 -20.46
C ASN A 142 14.53 1.61 -19.48
N VAL A 143 14.96 1.55 -18.21
CA VAL A 143 14.40 2.35 -17.10
C VAL A 143 14.47 3.83 -17.44
N GLN A 144 15.49 4.26 -18.19
CA GLN A 144 15.69 5.63 -18.63
C GLN A 144 14.68 6.10 -19.71
N THR A 145 14.22 5.24 -20.61
CA THR A 145 13.17 5.63 -21.57
C THR A 145 11.78 5.66 -20.95
N LYS A 146 11.51 4.79 -19.97
CA LYS A 146 10.25 4.80 -19.22
C LYS A 146 10.22 5.87 -18.12
N PHE A 147 11.40 6.23 -17.60
CA PHE A 147 11.59 7.21 -16.52
C PHE A 147 12.84 8.06 -16.82
N PRO A 148 12.74 9.09 -17.68
CA PRO A 148 13.87 9.95 -18.04
C PRO A 148 14.47 10.71 -16.85
N GLU A 149 13.71 10.84 -15.76
CA GLU A 149 14.13 11.44 -14.49
C GLU A 149 15.20 10.61 -13.74
N LEU A 150 15.38 9.34 -14.11
CA LEU A 150 16.35 8.43 -13.50
C LEU A 150 17.66 8.31 -14.30
N ASP A 151 17.83 9.10 -15.35
CA ASP A 151 19.06 9.10 -16.16
C ASP A 151 20.27 9.60 -15.35
N GLY A 152 21.38 8.87 -15.43
CA GLY A 152 22.61 9.16 -14.69
C GLY A 152 22.61 8.83 -13.19
N ILE A 153 21.55 8.24 -12.64
CA ILE A 153 21.46 7.91 -11.20
C ILE A 153 22.09 6.55 -10.90
N SER A 154 22.85 6.46 -9.79
CA SER A 154 23.48 5.20 -9.37
C SER A 154 22.45 4.16 -8.94
N LEU A 155 22.74 2.89 -9.24
CA LEU A 155 21.83 1.77 -8.98
C LEU A 155 21.51 1.59 -7.49
N ASP A 156 22.48 1.83 -6.61
CA ASP A 156 22.30 1.80 -5.17
C ASP A 156 21.32 2.88 -4.68
N PHE A 157 21.28 4.03 -5.36
CA PHE A 157 20.32 5.08 -5.08
C PHE A 157 18.91 4.68 -5.52
N ILE A 158 18.75 4.13 -6.73
CA ILE A 158 17.45 3.61 -7.22
C ILE A 158 16.91 2.54 -6.27
N ARG A 159 17.78 1.65 -5.79
CA ARG A 159 17.43 0.62 -4.81
C ARG A 159 16.96 1.23 -3.49
N THR A 160 17.69 2.22 -2.96
CA THR A 160 17.31 2.95 -1.75
C THR A 160 15.97 3.67 -1.91
N LEU A 161 15.74 4.29 -3.07
CA LEU A 161 14.50 5.00 -3.39
C LEU A 161 13.30 4.05 -3.42
N LEU A 162 13.46 2.86 -4.01
CA LEU A 162 12.42 1.83 -4.07
C LEU A 162 12.05 1.33 -2.66
N LEU A 163 13.07 1.06 -1.83
CA LEU A 163 12.89 0.67 -0.42
C LEU A 163 12.18 1.77 0.39
N ALA A 164 12.56 3.04 0.20
CA ALA A 164 11.94 4.17 0.88
C ALA A 164 10.46 4.33 0.49
N ARG A 165 10.11 4.13 -0.79
CA ARG A 165 8.72 4.14 -1.26
C ARG A 165 7.90 3.02 -0.64
N ASP A 166 8.43 1.81 -0.56
CA ASP A 166 7.74 0.68 0.07
C ASP A 166 7.51 0.94 1.57
N LEU A 167 8.51 1.50 2.26
CA LEU A 167 8.36 1.91 3.64
C LEU A 167 7.25 2.96 3.81
N LYS A 168 7.22 3.97 2.93
CA LYS A 168 6.18 5.01 2.89
C LYS A 168 4.78 4.38 2.69
N ILE A 169 4.63 3.47 1.73
CA ILE A 169 3.36 2.78 1.47
C ILE A 169 2.93 1.95 2.69
N ASN A 170 3.86 1.24 3.32
CA ASN A 170 3.57 0.42 4.50
C ASN A 170 3.16 1.27 5.71
N ILE A 171 3.83 2.40 5.94
CA ILE A 171 3.45 3.36 6.98
C ILE A 171 2.06 3.92 6.69
N HIS A 172 1.78 4.30 5.43
CA HIS A 172 0.47 4.83 5.06
C HIS A 172 -0.64 3.79 5.27
N LYS A 173 -0.45 2.55 4.82
CA LYS A 173 -1.41 1.45 5.07
C LYS A 173 -1.65 1.24 6.56
N ARG A 174 -0.59 1.28 7.38
CA ARG A 174 -0.70 1.13 8.84
C ARG A 174 -1.40 2.32 9.48
N ALA A 175 -1.12 3.54 9.04
CA ALA A 175 -1.78 4.75 9.52
C ALA A 175 -3.27 4.75 9.19
N ILE A 176 -3.64 4.36 7.96
CA ILE A 176 -5.03 4.18 7.54
C ILE A 176 -5.71 3.11 8.39
N SER A 177 -5.08 1.94 8.58
CA SER A 177 -5.62 0.87 9.42
C SER A 177 -5.81 1.32 10.86
N SER A 178 -4.82 2.02 11.43
CA SER A 178 -4.90 2.58 12.78
C SER A 178 -6.00 3.63 12.86
N PHE A 179 -6.12 4.51 11.87
CA PHE A 179 -7.19 5.51 11.79
C PHE A 179 -8.57 4.85 11.77
N PHE A 180 -8.76 3.78 10.99
CA PHE A 180 -10.01 3.02 11.00
C PHE A 180 -10.25 2.28 12.33
N GLU A 181 -9.20 1.82 13.03
CA GLU A 181 -9.33 1.27 14.37
C GLU A 181 -9.74 2.34 15.39
N TRP A 182 -9.17 3.55 15.29
CA TRP A 182 -9.55 4.69 16.12
C TRP A 182 -10.99 5.14 15.83
N ASP A 183 -11.40 5.23 14.57
CA ASP A 183 -12.80 5.52 14.17
C ASP A 183 -13.77 4.46 14.72
N LYS A 184 -13.37 3.18 14.71
CA LYS A 184 -14.18 2.09 15.26
C LYS A 184 -14.27 2.14 16.79
N LEU A 185 -13.19 2.49 17.48
CA LEU A 185 -13.18 2.69 18.94
C LEU A 185 -13.99 3.93 19.35
N ASP A 186 -13.90 5.01 18.57
CA ASP A 186 -14.68 6.23 18.79
C ASP A 186 -16.18 5.93 18.68
N ARG A 187 -16.60 5.19 17.64
CA ARG A 187 -17.98 4.70 17.50
C ARG A 187 -18.43 3.81 18.66
N ALA A 188 -17.54 2.97 19.19
CA ALA A 188 -17.84 2.08 20.31
C ALA A 188 -17.95 2.82 21.67
N MET A 189 -17.26 3.95 21.82
CA MET A 189 -17.37 4.84 22.99
C MET A 189 -18.54 5.84 22.90
N GLY A 190 -19.42 5.71 21.90
CA GLY A 190 -20.59 6.58 21.69
C GLY A 190 -20.38 7.73 20.69
N GLY A 191 -19.23 7.78 20.03
CA GLY A 191 -18.85 8.73 18.99
C GLY A 191 -19.53 8.45 17.66
N ALA A 192 -20.81 8.81 17.59
CA ALA A 192 -21.54 9.20 16.38
C ALA A 192 -22.82 9.98 16.75
N GLN A 193 -23.27 9.89 18.01
CA GLN A 193 -24.48 10.58 18.50
C GLN A 193 -24.24 11.53 19.68
N LYS A 194 -22.99 11.84 20.03
CA LYS A 194 -22.70 12.90 21.01
C LYS A 194 -22.57 14.23 20.28
N ALA A 195 -23.65 15.01 20.26
CA ALA A 195 -23.56 16.44 20.05
C ALA A 195 -22.57 17.04 21.06
N LEU A 196 -21.75 17.99 20.60
CA LEU A 196 -20.90 18.78 21.48
C LEU A 196 -21.79 19.58 22.45
N GLY A 197 -21.71 19.24 23.74
CA GLY A 197 -22.53 19.80 24.84
C GLY A 197 -23.82 18.99 25.02
N ASN A 198 -24.07 18.32 26.13
CA ASN A 198 -24.03 18.78 27.50
C ASN A 198 -24.06 17.57 28.45
N SER A 199 -23.09 17.48 29.35
CA SER A 199 -23.13 16.55 30.47
C SER A 199 -24.10 17.07 31.54
N SER A 200 -25.34 16.59 31.56
CA SER A 200 -26.20 16.68 32.73
C SER A 200 -26.15 15.35 33.49
N THR A 201 -25.17 15.20 34.37
CA THR A 201 -25.27 14.24 35.47
C THR A 201 -26.34 14.74 36.44
N SER A 202 -27.45 14.03 36.45
CA SER A 202 -28.43 14.06 37.53
C SER A 202 -27.78 13.58 38.83
N LEU A 203 -27.75 14.42 39.85
CA LEU A 203 -27.81 13.98 41.23
C LEU A 203 -28.91 14.77 41.94
N GLU A 204 -30.01 14.05 42.13
CA GLU A 204 -30.84 13.98 43.32
C GLU A 204 -31.26 15.27 44.04
N THR A 205 -32.54 15.53 43.91
CA THR A 205 -33.49 16.09 44.87
C THR A 205 -33.07 15.95 46.35
N CYS A 206 -33.05 17.06 47.09
CA CYS A 206 -33.40 17.07 48.51
C CYS A 206 -34.11 18.38 48.86
N VAL A 207 -35.35 18.23 49.33
CA VAL A 207 -36.25 19.29 49.81
C VAL A 207 -35.86 19.63 51.26
N LEU A 208 -35.86 20.91 51.62
CA LEU A 208 -36.53 21.54 52.78
C LEU A 208 -35.74 22.72 53.37
N ILE A 209 -36.43 23.87 53.41
CA ILE A 209 -36.21 25.11 54.20
C ILE A 209 -34.96 25.92 53.83
#